data_AF-A0A151F669-F1
#
_entry.id   AF-A0A151F669-F1
#
_cell.length_a   1.000
_cell.length_b   1.000
_cell.length_c   1.000
_cell.angle_alpha   90.00
_cell.angle_beta   90.00
_cell.angle_gamma   90.00
#
_symmetry.space_group_name_H-M   'P 1'
#
loop_
_entity.id
_entity.type
_entity.pdbx_description
1 polymer ?
#
loop_
_entity_poly.entity_id
_entity_poly.type
_entity_poly.pdbx_seq_one_letter_code
_entity_poly.pdbx_strand_id
1 'polypeptide(L)'
;MIRVTKEPEERQNELINIAEALFMEKGYDLTTVEEIVRKAKIAKGTFYYYFKFKSDILQFYELKDVKPAHANDSIFSTWVTTFIEKGIYYFFWFFNL
;
A
#
# COMPACT_ATOMS: atom_id res chain seq x y z
N MET A 1 30.44 -8.23 -15.66
CA MET A 1 29.33 -8.16 -14.68
C MET A 1 28.03 -8.32 -15.45
N ILE A 2 27.23 -9.34 -15.13
CA ILE A 2 25.95 -9.62 -15.79
C ILE A 2 24.93 -8.60 -15.27
N ARG A 3 24.27 -7.84 -16.17
CA ARG A 3 23.15 -6.98 -15.79
C ARG A 3 21.93 -7.88 -15.61
N VAL A 4 21.51 -8.12 -14.38
CA VAL A 4 20.27 -8.83 -14.09
C VAL A 4 19.11 -7.89 -14.42
N THR A 5 18.45 -8.13 -15.55
CA THR A 5 17.25 -7.40 -15.97
C THR A 5 16.04 -8.05 -15.29
N LYS A 6 15.58 -7.45 -14.18
CA LYS A 6 14.27 -7.76 -13.59
C LYS A 6 13.17 -7.09 -14.41
N GLU A 7 12.02 -7.74 -14.45
CA GLU A 7 10.79 -7.16 -14.98
C GLU A 7 10.47 -5.84 -14.24
N PRO A 8 9.87 -4.84 -14.92
CA PRO A 8 9.58 -3.54 -14.31
C PRO A 8 8.78 -3.64 -13.01
N GLU A 9 7.79 -4.54 -12.96
CA GLU A 9 6.92 -4.76 -11.81
C GLU A 9 7.67 -5.37 -10.61
N GLU A 10 8.56 -6.33 -10.86
CA GLU A 10 9.37 -6.95 -9.80
C GLU A 10 10.27 -5.91 -9.13
N ARG A 11 10.89 -5.03 -9.92
CA ARG A 11 11.73 -3.94 -9.41
C ARG A 11 10.92 -2.89 -8.66
N GLN A 12 9.72 -2.56 -9.14
CA GLN A 12 8.81 -1.66 -8.44
C GLN A 12 8.44 -2.23 -7.06
N ASN A 13 8.10 -3.52 -7.01
CA ASN A 13 7.78 -4.21 -5.76
C ASN A 13 8.96 -4.26 -4.78
N GLU A 14 10.17 -4.51 -5.28
CA GLU A 14 11.39 -4.45 -4.47
C GLU A 14 11.60 -3.07 -3.83
N LEU A 15 11.40 -1.98 -4.59
CA LEU A 15 11.51 -0.61 -4.07
C LEU A 15 10.47 -0.31 -3.01
N ILE A 16 9.23 -0.77 -3.19
CA ILE A 16 8.15 -0.61 -2.20
C ILE A 16 8.53 -1.30 -0.90
N ASN A 17 8.92 -2.58 -0.95
CA ASN A 17 9.24 -3.37 0.25
C ASN A 17 10.44 -2.76 1.03
N ILE A 18 11.45 -2.25 0.31
CA ILE A 18 12.61 -1.60 0.92
C ILE A 18 12.23 -0.29 1.60
N ALA A 19 11.40 0.52 0.94
CA ALA A 19 10.94 1.77 1.47
C ALA A 19 10.03 1.56 2.70
N GLU A 20 9.11 0.60 2.63
CA GLU A 20 8.26 0.18 3.75
C GLU A 20 9.08 -0.21 4.97
N ALA A 21 10.09 -1.08 4.80
CA ALA A 21 10.97 -1.47 5.89
C ALA A 21 11.68 -0.26 6.52
N LEU A 22 12.11 0.72 5.71
CA LEU A 22 12.73 1.95 6.20
C LEU A 22 11.71 2.86 6.92
N PHE A 23 10.48 2.94 6.41
CA PHE A 23 9.39 3.69 7.04
C PHE A 23 9.02 3.10 8.40
N MET A 24 8.98 1.77 8.52
CA MET A 24 8.74 1.10 9.81
C MET A 24 9.91 1.27 10.80
N GLU A 25 11.14 1.28 10.30
CA GLU A 25 12.34 1.36 11.15
C GLU A 25 12.53 2.75 11.78
N LYS A 26 12.30 3.83 11.02
CA LYS A 26 12.61 5.20 11.46
C LYS A 26 11.57 6.26 11.11
N GLY A 27 10.45 5.86 10.53
CA GLY A 27 9.39 6.77 10.11
C GLY A 27 9.56 7.30 8.68
N TYR A 28 8.44 7.75 8.11
CA TYR A 28 8.37 8.27 6.75
C TYR A 28 9.22 9.52 6.55
N ASP A 29 9.14 10.50 7.46
CA ASP A 29 9.82 11.80 7.30
C ASP A 29 11.34 11.68 7.33
N LEU A 30 11.87 10.78 8.16
CA LEU A 30 13.31 10.54 8.29
C LEU A 30 13.88 9.67 7.16
N THR A 31 13.04 9.09 6.30
CA THR A 31 13.46 8.26 5.17
C THR A 31 13.64 9.09 3.90
N THR A 32 14.80 8.95 3.26
CA THR A 32 15.16 9.66 2.02
C THR A 32 15.18 8.73 0.80
N VAL A 33 14.98 9.30 -0.39
CA VAL A 33 15.08 8.56 -1.66
C VAL A 33 16.49 7.97 -1.82
N GLU A 34 17.52 8.71 -1.44
CA GLU A 34 18.92 8.29 -1.41
C GLU A 34 19.13 6.97 -0.65
N GLU A 35 18.49 6.82 0.50
CA GLU A 35 18.63 5.61 1.31
C GLU A 35 17.92 4.41 0.68
N ILE A 36 16.73 4.65 0.11
CA ILE A 36 15.96 3.62 -0.60
C ILE A 36 16.78 3.10 -1.79
N VAL A 37 17.31 3.99 -2.63
CA VAL A 37 18.10 3.58 -3.81
C VAL A 37 19.44 2.96 -3.44
N ARG A 38 20.06 3.41 -2.34
CA ARG A 38 21.27 2.80 -1.80
C ARG A 38 21.02 1.37 -1.30
N LYS A 39 19.92 1.14 -0.59
CA LYS A 39 19.52 -0.19 -0.08
C LYS A 39 19.09 -1.11 -1.22
N ALA A 40 18.43 -0.57 -2.26
CA ALA A 40 18.06 -1.27 -3.48
C ALA A 40 19.22 -1.46 -4.48
N LYS A 41 20.39 -0.85 -4.23
CA LYS A 41 21.57 -0.89 -5.11
C LYS A 41 21.29 -0.42 -6.55
N ILE A 42 20.47 0.62 -6.70
CA ILE A 42 20.15 1.24 -8.00
C ILE A 42 20.60 2.70 -8.06
N ALA A 43 20.69 3.24 -9.27
CA ALA A 43 20.92 4.66 -9.47
C ALA A 43 19.66 5.48 -9.12
N LYS A 44 19.84 6.71 -8.62
CA LYS A 44 18.75 7.63 -8.31
C LYS A 44 17.84 7.90 -9.52
N GLY A 45 18.40 7.99 -10.72
CA GLY A 45 17.61 8.13 -11.96
C GLY A 45 16.67 6.96 -12.23
N THR A 46 17.05 5.74 -11.84
CA THR A 46 16.22 4.55 -11.97
C THR A 46 15.02 4.59 -11.03
N PHE A 47 15.13 5.23 -9.86
CA PHE A 47 14.00 5.44 -8.97
C PHE A 47 12.93 6.32 -9.64
N TYR A 48 13.35 7.43 -10.26
CA TYR A 48 12.43 8.37 -10.91
C TYR A 48 11.74 7.84 -12.17
N TYR A 49 12.21 6.69 -12.69
CA TYR A 49 11.48 5.95 -13.71
C TYR A 49 10.21 5.30 -13.15
N TYR A 50 10.22 4.88 -11.87
CA TYR A 50 9.09 4.20 -11.21
C TYR A 50 8.24 5.13 -10.34
N PHE A 51 8.87 6.07 -9.63
CA PHE A 51 8.21 6.95 -8.67
C PHE A 51 8.69 8.38 -8.84
N LYS A 52 7.78 9.33 -9.02
CA LYS A 52 8.12 10.74 -9.17
C LYS A 52 8.47 11.37 -7.83
N PHE A 53 7.80 10.93 -6.76
CA PHE A 53 7.98 11.40 -5.41
C PHE A 53 8.02 10.26 -4.39
N LYS A 54 8.58 10.53 -3.20
CA LYS A 54 8.59 9.58 -2.07
C LYS A 54 7.17 9.19 -1.64
N SER A 55 6.22 10.13 -1.74
CA SER A 55 4.81 9.92 -1.42
C SER A 55 4.13 8.89 -2.31
N ASP A 56 4.60 8.74 -3.56
CA ASP A 56 4.03 7.78 -4.50
C ASP A 56 4.18 6.36 -3.95
N ILE A 57 5.29 6.06 -3.25
CA ILE A 57 5.50 4.75 -2.63
C ILE A 57 4.43 4.47 -1.57
N LEU A 58 4.05 5.49 -0.78
CA LEU A 58 3.02 5.35 0.26
C LEU A 58 1.66 5.05 -0.37
N GLN A 59 1.29 5.76 -1.43
CA GLN A 59 0.05 5.52 -2.17
C GLN A 59 0.01 4.09 -2.76
N PHE A 60 1.11 3.62 -3.32
CA PHE A 60 1.20 2.27 -3.87
C PHE A 60 1.17 1.19 -2.76
N TYR A 61 1.72 1.48 -1.59
CA TYR A 61 1.64 0.60 -0.42
C TYR A 61 0.21 0.51 0.12
N GLU A 62 -0.48 1.64 0.31
CA GLU A 62 -1.89 1.67 0.74
C GLU A 62 -2.79 0.86 -0.20
N LEU A 63 -2.58 0.96 -1.51
CA LEU A 63 -3.32 0.17 -2.51
C LEU A 63 -2.97 -1.33 -2.49
N LYS A 64 -1.76 -1.71 -2.06
CA LYS A 64 -1.36 -3.11 -1.87
C LYS A 64 -1.97 -3.73 -0.62
N ASP A 65 -2.04 -2.95 0.47
CA ASP A 65 -2.64 -3.36 1.73
C ASP A 65 -4.17 -3.28 1.72
N VAL A 66 -4.76 -2.59 0.74
CA VAL A 66 -6.11 -2.89 0.24
C VAL A 66 -6.09 -4.23 -0.53
N LYS A 67 -5.58 -5.29 0.13
CA LYS A 67 -6.31 -6.55 0.08
C LYS A 67 -7.72 -6.21 0.54
N PRO A 68 -8.77 -6.63 -0.18
CA PRO A 68 -10.10 -6.46 0.35
C PRO A 68 -10.16 -7.18 1.69
N ALA A 69 -10.07 -6.43 2.79
CA ALA A 69 -10.27 -6.91 4.14
C ALA A 69 -11.70 -7.45 4.36
N HIS A 70 -12.52 -7.50 3.31
CA HIS A 70 -13.87 -8.04 3.27
C HIS A 70 -14.16 -8.82 1.97
N ALA A 71 -13.26 -9.68 1.51
CA ALA A 71 -13.55 -10.58 0.37
C ALA A 71 -13.95 -12.01 0.74
N ASN A 72 -13.96 -12.43 2.02
CA ASN A 72 -14.43 -13.79 2.35
C ASN A 72 -15.18 -14.00 3.67
N ASP A 73 -15.52 -12.96 4.44
CA ASP A 73 -16.38 -13.18 5.59
C ASP A 73 -17.80 -13.45 5.08
N SER A 74 -18.24 -14.70 5.14
CA SER A 74 -19.60 -15.20 4.82
C SER A 74 -20.75 -14.48 5.57
N ILE A 75 -20.43 -13.39 6.27
CA ILE A 75 -21.28 -12.61 7.15
C ILE A 75 -21.70 -11.30 6.43
N PHE A 76 -20.85 -10.71 5.58
CA PHE A 76 -21.14 -9.42 4.91
C PHE A 76 -22.34 -9.48 3.95
N SER A 77 -22.55 -10.61 3.28
CA SER A 77 -23.70 -10.80 2.38
C SER A 77 -25.04 -10.94 3.13
N THR A 78 -25.04 -11.43 4.38
CA THR A 78 -26.25 -11.58 5.21
C THR A 78 -26.68 -10.24 5.83
N TRP A 79 -25.73 -9.38 6.19
CA TRP A 79 -26.06 -8.05 6.72
C TRP A 79 -26.50 -7.07 5.64
N VAL A 80 -25.94 -7.16 4.42
CA VAL A 80 -26.36 -6.30 3.30
C VAL A 80 -27.79 -6.57 2.84
N THR A 81 -28.26 -7.82 2.87
CA THR A 81 -29.65 -8.17 2.51
C THR A 81 -30.65 -7.72 3.58
N THR A 82 -30.32 -7.89 4.86
CA THR A 82 -31.16 -7.40 5.98
C THR A 82 -31.22 -5.87 6.03
N PHE A 83 -30.17 -5.19 5.57
CA PHE A 83 -30.07 -3.73 5.59
C PHE A 83 -31.04 -3.05 4.61
N ILE A 84 -31.36 -3.68 3.48
CA ILE A 84 -32.34 -3.13 2.51
C ILE A 84 -33.78 -3.26 3.01
N GLU A 85 -34.09 -4.23 3.87
CA GLU A 85 -35.45 -4.43 4.40
C GLU A 85 -35.79 -3.55 5.62
N LYS A 86 -34.79 -3.08 6.39
CA LYS A 86 -35.04 -2.38 7.68
C LYS A 86 -34.21 -1.09 7.91
N GLY A 87 -33.46 -0.60 6.93
CA GLY A 87 -32.35 0.34 7.16
C GLY A 87 -32.63 1.85 7.03
N ILE A 88 -33.29 2.46 8.02
CA ILE A 88 -33.00 3.87 8.44
C ILE A 88 -32.66 3.89 9.95
N TYR A 89 -33.30 3.03 10.75
CA TYR A 89 -33.19 3.06 12.21
C TYR A 89 -31.85 2.54 12.78
N TYR A 90 -31.26 1.50 12.20
CA TYR A 90 -29.99 0.96 12.69
C TYR A 90 -28.77 1.81 12.32
N PHE A 91 -28.86 2.55 11.21
CA PHE A 91 -27.80 3.44 10.76
C PHE A 91 -27.59 4.61 11.75
N PHE A 92 -28.65 5.09 12.39
CA PHE A 92 -28.58 6.19 13.35
C PHE A 92 -28.12 5.74 14.75
N TRP A 93 -28.37 4.49 15.14
CA TRP A 93 -28.01 3.96 16.47
C TRP A 93 -26.53 3.55 16.56
N PHE A 94 -25.90 3.14 15.45
CA PHE A 94 -24.50 2.72 15.43
C PHE A 94 -23.49 3.90 15.45
N PHE A 95 -23.93 5.11 15.10
CA PHE A 95 -23.07 6.30 15.04
C PHE A 95 -23.10 7.15 16.33
N ASN A 96 -23.80 6.71 17.37
CA ASN A 96 -23.94 7.43 18.64
C ASN A 96 -23.55 6.57 19.85
N LEU A 97 -22.44 5.84 19.75
CA LEU A 97 -21.74 5.29 20.92
C LEU A 97 -20.23 5.17 20.69
#